data_AF-A0A6A0QWW5-F1
#
_entry.id   AF-A0A6A0QWW5-F1
#
_cell.length_a   1.000
_cell.length_b   1.000
_cell.length_c   1.000
_cell.angle_alpha   90.00
_cell.angle_beta   90.00
_cell.angle_gamma   90.00
#
_symmetry.space_group_name_H-M   'P 1'
#
loop_
_entity.id
_entity.type
_entity.pdbx_description
1 polymer ?
#
loop_
_entity_poly.entity_id
_entity_poly.type
_entity_poly.pdbx_seq_one_letter_code
_entity_poly.pdbx_strand_id
1 'polypeptide(L)'
;MRITITILFLQFFLNAKAQSKEYISFISDWESTYSKLPEFNGFDLYVDANFFGIIGDFFGDNINDHVFYIIDSTNKVKLALIDKGIKQKVYILGLHDDPFDIDDYKWAEIIKKVNRGEVLWSNFTDDFRKLSEVPESEKIYLNYDALYLHAAESCGRGFVYWKSGKFHWLQQE
;
A
#
# COMPACT_ATOMS: atom_id res chain seq x y z
N MET A 1 2.01 53.08 -0.92
CA MET A 1 3.36 52.47 -0.92
C MET A 1 3.41 51.43 0.20
N ARG A 2 3.72 50.17 -0.17
CA ARG A 2 4.14 49.05 0.71
C ARG A 2 3.03 48.55 1.67
N ILE A 3 2.63 47.28 1.72
CA ILE A 3 3.34 46.02 1.50
C ILE A 3 2.34 44.99 0.94
N THR A 4 2.28 44.82 -0.40
CA THR A 4 1.64 43.64 -1.05
C THR A 4 2.63 42.47 -1.15
N ILE A 5 3.53 42.34 -0.18
CA ILE A 5 4.73 41.49 -0.31
C ILE A 5 4.78 40.36 0.73
N THR A 6 3.90 40.32 1.73
CA THR A 6 4.01 39.28 2.79
C THR A 6 3.11 38.07 2.59
N ILE A 7 1.92 38.20 1.98
CA ILE A 7 0.98 37.07 1.88
C ILE A 7 1.27 36.19 0.66
N LEU A 8 1.79 36.76 -0.45
CA LEU A 8 2.20 35.97 -1.61
C LEU A 8 3.43 35.07 -1.33
N PHE A 9 4.27 35.40 -0.36
CA PHE A 9 5.40 34.54 0.02
C PHE A 9 4.97 33.30 0.84
N LEU A 10 3.82 33.34 1.52
CA LEU A 10 3.33 32.22 2.32
C LEU A 10 2.55 31.18 1.47
N GLN A 11 1.87 31.62 0.42
CA GLN A 11 1.20 30.72 -0.54
C GLN A 11 2.19 30.00 -1.48
N PHE A 12 3.39 30.53 -1.67
CA PHE A 12 4.40 29.96 -2.58
C PHE A 12 5.39 28.99 -1.91
N PHE A 13 5.61 29.08 -0.59
CA PHE A 13 6.49 28.14 0.14
C PHE A 13 5.79 26.84 0.59
N LEU A 14 4.47 26.81 0.75
CA LEU A 14 3.73 25.65 1.27
C LEU A 14 3.18 24.71 0.17
N ASN A 15 2.99 25.19 -1.06
CA ASN A 15 2.61 24.39 -2.23
C ASN A 15 3.79 23.59 -2.84
N ALA A 16 5.04 23.82 -2.41
CA ALA A 16 6.22 23.53 -3.21
C ALA A 16 7.42 22.92 -2.44
N LYS A 17 7.22 22.20 -1.33
CA LYS A 17 7.95 20.92 -1.24
C LYS A 17 7.21 20.01 -2.19
N ALA A 18 7.62 20.06 -3.46
CA ALA A 18 7.14 19.20 -4.52
C ALA A 18 6.65 17.88 -3.94
N GLN A 19 5.39 17.54 -4.22
CA GLN A 19 4.97 16.15 -4.29
C GLN A 19 6.19 15.30 -4.65
N SER A 20 6.55 14.34 -3.79
CA SER A 20 7.86 13.67 -3.86
C SER A 20 8.12 13.19 -5.28
N LYS A 21 9.40 13.09 -5.70
CA LYS A 21 9.74 12.54 -7.03
C LYS A 21 8.99 11.23 -7.32
N GLU A 22 8.78 10.43 -6.27
CA GLU A 22 7.98 9.21 -6.28
C GLU A 22 6.50 9.47 -6.60
N TYR A 23 5.86 10.48 -5.98
CA TYR A 23 4.49 10.90 -6.33
C TYR A 23 4.35 11.23 -7.82
N ILE A 24 5.22 12.09 -8.35
CA ILE A 24 5.13 12.55 -9.74
C ILE A 24 5.34 11.37 -10.70
N SER A 25 6.28 10.48 -10.36
CA SER A 25 6.49 9.23 -11.10
C SER A 25 5.23 8.38 -11.08
N PHE A 26 4.57 8.24 -9.93
CA PHE A 26 3.40 7.38 -9.78
C PHE A 26 2.21 7.86 -10.61
N ILE A 27 1.89 9.16 -10.56
CA ILE A 27 0.83 9.73 -11.38
C ILE A 27 1.15 9.59 -12.87
N SER A 28 2.40 9.84 -13.25
CA SER A 28 2.82 9.68 -14.64
C SER A 28 2.67 8.23 -15.12
N ASP A 29 3.03 7.24 -14.29
CA ASP A 29 2.86 5.83 -14.60
C ASP A 29 1.37 5.44 -14.69
N TRP A 30 0.53 5.98 -13.79
CA TRP A 30 -0.91 5.79 -13.85
C TRP A 30 -1.52 6.31 -15.16
N GLU A 31 -1.29 7.58 -15.49
CA GLU A 31 -1.86 8.23 -16.68
C GLU A 31 -1.33 7.63 -17.99
N SER A 32 -0.04 7.30 -18.04
CA SER A 32 0.59 6.81 -19.26
C SER A 32 0.36 5.32 -19.50
N THR A 33 0.23 4.53 -18.43
CA THR A 33 0.32 3.06 -18.49
C THR A 33 -0.85 2.39 -17.78
N TYR A 34 -1.01 2.59 -16.47
CA TYR A 34 -1.91 1.73 -15.68
C TYR A 34 -3.38 1.97 -15.96
N SER A 35 -3.83 3.22 -16.06
CA SER A 35 -5.23 3.57 -16.37
C SER A 35 -5.75 3.00 -17.70
N LYS A 36 -4.85 2.51 -18.57
CA LYS A 36 -5.19 1.90 -19.87
C LYS A 36 -5.33 0.38 -19.80
N LEU A 37 -4.99 -0.24 -18.67
CA LEU A 37 -5.14 -1.68 -18.49
C LEU A 37 -6.62 -2.02 -18.24
N PRO A 38 -7.16 -3.08 -18.86
CA PRO A 38 -8.56 -3.46 -18.70
C PRO A 38 -9.00 -3.69 -17.25
N GLU A 39 -8.08 -4.14 -16.39
CA GLU A 39 -8.32 -4.41 -14.97
C GLU A 39 -8.68 -3.14 -14.17
N PHE A 40 -8.30 -1.95 -14.67
CA PHE A 40 -8.62 -0.67 -14.04
C PHE A 40 -9.85 0.02 -14.66
N ASN A 41 -10.58 -0.62 -15.56
CA ASN A 41 -11.83 -0.08 -16.08
C ASN A 41 -12.84 0.17 -14.95
N GLY A 42 -13.31 1.41 -14.83
CA GLY A 42 -14.26 1.82 -13.78
C GLY A 42 -13.61 2.21 -12.45
N PHE A 43 -12.29 2.34 -12.42
CA PHE A 43 -11.53 2.84 -11.28
C PHE A 43 -10.74 4.09 -11.63
N ASP A 44 -10.61 4.98 -10.65
CA ASP A 44 -9.71 6.14 -10.70
C ASP A 44 -8.58 5.99 -9.66
N LEU A 45 -7.47 6.71 -9.86
CA LEU A 45 -6.41 6.77 -8.86
C LEU A 45 -6.91 7.49 -7.61
N TYR A 46 -6.74 6.87 -6.43
CA TYR A 46 -7.12 7.51 -5.17
C TYR A 46 -5.97 8.36 -4.63
N VAL A 47 -6.09 9.69 -4.79
CA VAL A 47 -5.03 10.66 -4.45
C VAL A 47 -5.18 11.32 -3.08
N ASP A 48 -6.24 11.01 -2.32
CA ASP A 48 -6.46 11.59 -0.99
C ASP A 48 -5.87 10.73 0.15
N ALA A 49 -5.10 9.70 -0.19
CA ALA A 49 -4.46 8.82 0.77
C ALA A 49 -3.18 9.42 1.38
N ASN A 50 -2.85 8.98 2.59
CA ASN A 50 -1.60 9.36 3.28
C ASN A 50 -0.33 8.75 2.64
N PHE A 51 -0.50 7.90 1.61
CA PHE A 51 0.56 7.44 0.71
C PHE A 51 -0.01 7.37 -0.72
N PHE A 52 0.86 7.49 -1.71
CA PHE A 52 0.44 7.53 -3.12
C PHE A 52 0.82 6.28 -3.89
N GLY A 53 1.92 5.67 -3.50
CA GLY A 53 2.36 4.40 -4.02
C GLY A 53 3.55 3.90 -3.21
N ILE A 54 3.73 2.58 -3.20
CA ILE A 54 4.88 1.91 -2.60
C ILE A 54 5.55 1.07 -3.68
N ILE A 55 6.87 1.18 -3.73
CA ILE A 55 7.71 0.40 -4.65
C ILE A 55 8.51 -0.61 -3.84
N GLY A 56 8.46 -1.87 -4.25
CA GLY A 56 9.15 -2.99 -3.60
C GLY A 56 9.02 -4.27 -4.40
N ASP A 57 9.76 -5.30 -4.03
CA ASP A 57 9.62 -6.64 -4.61
C ASP A 57 8.59 -7.38 -3.75
N PHE A 58 7.34 -7.48 -4.21
CA PHE A 58 6.24 -8.09 -3.42
C PHE A 58 5.93 -9.52 -3.85
N PHE A 59 6.45 -9.96 -4.99
CA PHE A 59 6.19 -11.29 -5.57
C PHE A 59 7.39 -12.25 -5.55
N GLY A 60 8.58 -11.80 -5.15
CA GLY A 60 9.75 -12.65 -4.93
C GLY A 60 10.59 -12.92 -6.16
N ASP A 61 10.49 -12.08 -7.19
CA ASP A 61 11.21 -12.20 -8.45
C ASP A 61 12.36 -11.19 -8.60
N ASN A 62 12.63 -10.39 -7.56
CA ASN A 62 13.61 -9.30 -7.53
C ASN A 62 13.32 -8.15 -8.50
N ILE A 63 12.07 -7.99 -8.91
CA ILE A 63 11.61 -6.85 -9.70
C ILE A 63 10.82 -5.91 -8.79
N ASN A 64 10.98 -4.60 -9.01
CA ASN A 64 10.24 -3.60 -8.26
C ASN A 64 8.82 -3.47 -8.82
N ASP A 65 7.88 -3.93 -8.02
CA ASP A 65 6.42 -3.87 -8.18
C ASP A 65 5.85 -2.59 -7.58
N HIS A 66 4.61 -2.29 -7.94
CA HIS A 66 3.93 -1.06 -7.52
C HIS A 66 2.66 -1.39 -6.75
N VAL A 67 2.45 -0.71 -5.62
CA VAL A 67 1.26 -0.85 -4.77
C VAL A 67 0.65 0.53 -4.53
N PHE A 68 -0.66 0.66 -4.71
CA PHE A 68 -1.35 1.95 -4.61
C PHE A 68 -2.85 1.77 -4.44
N TYR A 69 -3.53 2.85 -4.06
CA TYR A 69 -4.98 2.85 -3.95
C TYR A 69 -5.67 3.33 -5.23
N ILE A 70 -6.78 2.69 -5.53
CA ILE A 70 -7.75 3.12 -6.54
C ILE A 70 -9.13 3.26 -5.90
N ILE A 71 -10.03 3.98 -6.53
CA ILE A 71 -11.40 4.21 -6.04
C ILE A 71 -12.40 3.85 -7.12
N ASP A 72 -13.50 3.18 -6.74
CA ASP A 72 -14.60 2.87 -7.65
C ASP A 72 -15.68 3.96 -7.66
N SER A 73 -16.65 3.83 -8.57
CA SER A 73 -17.78 4.75 -8.71
C SER A 73 -18.73 4.78 -7.49
N THR A 74 -18.58 3.85 -6.54
CA THR A 74 -19.32 3.82 -5.26
C THR A 74 -18.54 4.46 -4.11
N ASN A 75 -17.38 5.06 -4.39
CA ASN A 75 -16.44 5.65 -3.44
C ASN A 75 -15.77 4.64 -2.49
N LYS A 76 -15.70 3.36 -2.85
CA LYS A 76 -14.92 2.38 -2.08
C LYS A 76 -13.49 2.31 -2.59
N VAL A 77 -12.53 2.31 -1.66
CA VAL A 77 -11.10 2.26 -1.98
C VAL A 77 -10.63 0.81 -2.09
N LYS A 78 -9.81 0.53 -3.09
CA LYS A 78 -9.23 -0.80 -3.36
C LYS A 78 -7.71 -0.71 -3.34
N LEU A 79 -7.04 -1.79 -2.97
CA LEU A 79 -5.58 -1.87 -2.98
C LEU A 79 -5.12 -2.61 -4.25
N ALA A 80 -4.51 -1.87 -5.17
CA ALA A 80 -3.94 -2.40 -6.39
C ALA A 80 -2.46 -2.76 -6.20
N LEU A 81 -2.06 -3.94 -6.69
CA LEU A 81 -0.68 -4.39 -6.78
C LEU A 81 -0.38 -4.77 -8.24
N ILE A 82 0.68 -4.22 -8.80
CA ILE A 82 1.15 -4.52 -10.14
C ILE A 82 2.46 -5.30 -10.03
N ASP A 83 2.36 -6.60 -10.28
CA ASP A 83 3.50 -7.49 -10.52
C ASP A 83 4.13 -7.05 -11.85
N LYS A 84 5.35 -6.49 -11.79
CA LYS A 84 6.09 -5.98 -12.96
C LYS A 84 7.06 -7.01 -13.52
N GLY A 85 6.92 -8.28 -13.11
CA GLY A 85 7.69 -9.40 -13.58
C GLY A 85 7.59 -9.67 -15.09
N ILE A 86 8.14 -10.80 -15.53
CA ILE A 86 8.18 -11.22 -16.95
C ILE A 86 6.81 -11.17 -17.62
N LYS A 87 5.75 -11.48 -16.85
CA LYS A 87 4.36 -11.29 -17.28
C LYS A 87 3.70 -10.34 -16.29
N GLN A 88 3.53 -9.10 -16.71
CA GLN A 88 2.83 -8.12 -15.89
C GLN A 88 1.46 -8.66 -15.48
N LYS A 89 1.16 -8.63 -14.18
CA LYS A 89 -0.15 -8.99 -13.65
C LYS A 89 -0.65 -7.91 -12.72
N VAL A 90 -1.97 -7.71 -12.73
CA VAL A 90 -2.64 -6.79 -11.82
C VAL A 90 -3.44 -7.61 -10.82
N TYR A 91 -3.26 -7.30 -9.54
CA TYR A 91 -4.06 -7.81 -8.45
C TYR A 91 -4.76 -6.64 -7.78
N ILE A 92 -6.08 -6.76 -7.58
CA ILE A 92 -6.87 -5.71 -6.92
C ILE A 92 -7.58 -6.36 -5.74
N LEU A 93 -7.13 -6.00 -4.53
CA LEU A 93 -7.81 -6.35 -3.29
C LEU A 93 -8.96 -5.37 -3.05
N GLY A 94 -10.08 -5.84 -2.50
CA GLY A 94 -11.31 -5.06 -2.34
C GLY A 94 -12.42 -5.40 -3.32
N LEU A 95 -12.17 -6.35 -4.23
CA LEU A 95 -13.17 -6.87 -5.17
C LEU A 95 -13.96 -8.03 -4.54
N HIS A 96 -14.96 -8.54 -5.26
CA HIS A 96 -15.82 -9.63 -4.79
C HIS A 96 -15.09 -10.93 -4.38
N ASP A 97 -13.87 -11.12 -4.87
CA ASP A 97 -12.99 -12.26 -4.66
C ASP A 97 -11.80 -11.91 -3.74
N ASP A 98 -11.92 -10.83 -2.97
CA ASP A 98 -10.92 -10.45 -1.98
C ASP A 98 -10.68 -11.60 -0.98
N PRO A 99 -9.42 -12.02 -0.77
CA PRO A 99 -9.09 -13.17 0.07
C PRO A 99 -9.29 -12.91 1.57
N PHE A 100 -9.55 -11.67 1.97
CA PHE A 100 -9.70 -11.24 3.36
C PHE A 100 -11.12 -10.75 3.67
N ASP A 101 -12.06 -10.86 2.72
CA ASP A 101 -13.45 -10.39 2.86
C ASP A 101 -13.54 -8.89 3.20
N ILE A 102 -12.60 -8.11 2.65
CA ILE A 102 -12.58 -6.64 2.77
C ILE A 102 -13.05 -6.05 1.45
N ASP A 103 -14.07 -5.19 1.47
CA ASP A 103 -14.62 -4.54 0.28
C ASP A 103 -14.28 -3.04 0.18
N ASP A 104 -13.69 -2.45 1.22
CA ASP A 104 -13.19 -1.07 1.24
C ASP A 104 -11.90 -0.97 2.06
N TYR A 105 -10.76 -0.79 1.39
CA TYR A 105 -9.44 -0.68 2.01
C TYR A 105 -9.15 0.72 2.60
N LYS A 106 -10.11 1.64 2.55
CA LYS A 106 -9.95 2.98 3.14
C LYS A 106 -9.62 2.95 4.64
N TRP A 107 -9.95 1.86 5.34
CA TRP A 107 -9.60 1.66 6.76
C TRP A 107 -8.09 1.67 7.02
N ALA A 108 -7.27 1.26 6.04
CA ALA A 108 -5.82 1.20 6.16
C ALA A 108 -5.21 2.57 5.81
N GLU A 109 -5.30 3.49 6.76
CA GLU A 109 -4.76 4.86 6.64
C GLU A 109 -3.22 4.89 6.58
N ILE A 110 -2.58 3.88 7.15
CA ILE A 110 -1.13 3.70 7.14
C ILE A 110 -0.82 2.43 6.35
N ILE A 111 -0.13 2.59 5.22
CA ILE A 111 0.51 1.48 4.52
C ILE A 111 2.01 1.72 4.49
N LYS A 112 2.77 0.67 4.81
CA LYS A 112 4.23 0.68 4.77
C LYS A 112 4.76 -0.56 4.08
N LYS A 113 5.92 -0.40 3.46
CA LYS A 113 6.74 -1.53 3.05
C LYS A 113 7.43 -2.14 4.28
N VAL A 114 7.40 -3.45 4.37
CA VAL A 114 8.22 -4.24 5.29
C VAL A 114 9.31 -4.90 4.44
N ASN A 115 10.57 -4.65 4.76
CA ASN A 115 11.66 -5.11 3.89
C ASN A 115 11.85 -6.62 4.03
N ARG A 116 12.32 -7.23 2.95
CA ARG A 116 12.80 -8.62 2.97
C ARG A 116 13.72 -8.90 4.16
N GLY A 117 13.56 -10.08 4.75
CA GLY A 117 14.32 -10.53 5.92
C GLY A 117 13.83 -9.98 7.26
N GLU A 118 12.96 -8.96 7.28
CA GLU A 118 12.26 -8.58 8.49
C GLU A 118 11.28 -9.69 8.91
N VAL A 119 11.18 -9.92 10.21
CA VAL A 119 10.33 -10.98 10.76
C VAL A 119 8.88 -10.53 10.77
N LEU A 120 8.02 -11.29 10.09
CA LEU A 120 6.58 -11.18 10.27
C LEU A 120 6.16 -12.19 11.33
N TRP A 121 5.29 -11.74 12.23
CA TRP A 121 4.76 -12.55 13.32
C TRP A 121 3.38 -11.99 13.69
N SER A 122 2.58 -12.73 14.46
CA SER A 122 1.40 -12.15 15.11
C SER A 122 1.74 -11.81 16.55
N ASN A 123 1.46 -10.60 17.00
CA ASN A 123 1.62 -10.19 18.39
C ASN A 123 0.38 -10.45 19.26
N PHE A 124 -0.66 -11.06 18.69
CA PHE A 124 -1.89 -11.38 19.39
C PHE A 124 -2.48 -12.71 18.90
N THR A 125 -2.83 -13.58 19.85
CA THR A 125 -3.58 -14.82 19.59
C THR A 125 -4.72 -14.92 20.59
N ASP A 126 -4.38 -15.18 21.85
CA ASP A 126 -5.28 -15.17 23.01
C ASP A 126 -4.94 -14.00 23.96
N ASP A 127 -3.68 -13.57 23.98
CA ASP A 127 -3.16 -12.40 24.70
C ASP A 127 -2.03 -11.76 23.89
N PHE A 128 -1.67 -10.54 24.26
CA PHE A 128 -0.52 -9.85 23.71
C PHE A 128 0.77 -10.59 24.03
N ARG A 129 1.60 -10.75 23.02
CA ARG A 129 2.91 -11.38 23.13
C ARG A 129 3.98 -10.52 22.48
N LYS A 130 5.20 -10.63 23.00
CA LYS A 130 6.41 -10.03 22.43
C LYS A 130 7.01 -10.97 21.41
N LEU A 131 7.79 -10.44 20.47
CA LEU A 131 8.50 -11.24 19.48
C LEU A 131 9.38 -12.33 20.11
N SER A 132 9.97 -12.07 21.29
CA SER A 132 10.79 -13.03 22.04
C SER A 132 10.01 -14.23 22.58
N GLU A 133 8.69 -14.10 22.72
CA GLU A 133 7.79 -15.14 23.22
C GLU A 133 7.19 -15.98 22.08
N VAL A 134 7.36 -15.53 20.83
CA VAL A 134 6.84 -16.24 19.66
C VAL A 134 7.81 -17.34 19.25
N PRO A 135 7.35 -18.61 19.18
CA PRO A 135 8.21 -19.71 18.75
C PRO A 135 8.62 -19.53 17.29
N GLU A 136 9.82 -20.01 16.96
CA GLU A 136 10.40 -19.86 15.62
C GLU A 136 9.51 -20.43 14.51
N SER A 137 8.76 -21.50 14.81
CA SER A 137 7.81 -22.14 13.88
C SER A 137 6.63 -21.24 13.47
N GLU A 138 6.35 -20.19 14.23
CA GLU A 138 5.29 -19.22 13.93
C GLU A 138 5.80 -17.94 13.25
N LYS A 139 7.12 -17.74 13.23
CA LYS A 139 7.74 -16.58 12.58
C LYS A 139 7.81 -16.82 11.08
N ILE A 140 7.62 -15.76 10.32
CA ILE A 140 7.68 -15.77 8.87
C ILE A 140 8.83 -14.88 8.43
N TYR A 141 9.72 -15.45 7.63
CA TYR A 141 10.83 -14.76 6.99
C TYR A 141 10.62 -14.81 5.49
N LEU A 142 10.53 -13.65 4.86
CA LEU A 142 10.37 -13.52 3.42
C LEU A 142 11.68 -13.06 2.80
N ASN A 143 12.03 -13.61 1.63
CA ASN A 143 13.15 -13.15 0.82
C ASN A 143 12.78 -11.98 -0.12
N TYR A 144 11.56 -11.47 0.03
CA TYR A 144 10.94 -10.33 -0.65
C TYR A 144 10.19 -9.45 0.35
N ASP A 145 9.75 -8.29 -0.11
CA ASP A 145 9.07 -7.28 0.69
C ASP A 145 7.60 -7.68 0.94
N ALA A 146 7.04 -7.18 2.04
CA ALA A 146 5.63 -7.30 2.38
C ALA A 146 5.00 -5.92 2.62
N LEU A 147 3.69 -5.89 2.78
CA LEU A 147 2.96 -4.68 3.17
C LEU A 147 2.54 -4.79 4.63
N TYR A 148 2.66 -3.69 5.36
CA TYR A 148 2.03 -3.50 6.67
C TYR A 148 0.91 -2.50 6.53
N LEU A 149 -0.30 -2.90 6.89
CA LEU A 149 -1.52 -2.09 6.85
C LEU A 149 -1.95 -1.80 8.29
N HIS A 150 -2.40 -0.58 8.57
CA HIS A 150 -2.84 -0.16 9.91
C HIS A 150 -3.86 0.97 9.85
N ALA A 151 -4.94 0.83 10.61
CA ALA A 151 -5.86 1.91 10.96
C ALA A 151 -5.27 2.73 12.10
N ALA A 152 -4.96 4.01 11.88
CA ALA A 152 -4.16 4.81 12.83
C ALA A 152 -4.77 4.89 14.25
N GLU A 153 -6.10 4.82 14.36
CA GLU A 153 -6.84 4.97 15.62
C GLU A 153 -7.58 3.68 16.04
N SER A 154 -7.25 2.52 15.47
CA SER A 154 -7.96 1.27 15.73
C SER A 154 -7.03 0.05 15.83
N CYS A 155 -7.59 -1.05 16.33
CA CYS A 155 -6.98 -2.37 16.45
C CYS A 155 -6.71 -3.06 15.09
N GLY A 156 -7.24 -2.52 13.98
CA GLY A 156 -7.01 -3.09 12.65
C GLY A 156 -5.58 -2.86 12.15
N ARG A 157 -4.70 -3.85 12.30
CA ARG A 157 -3.38 -3.87 11.65
C ARG A 157 -2.91 -5.27 11.31
N GLY A 158 -1.99 -5.36 10.36
CA GLY A 158 -1.43 -6.65 9.99
C GLY A 158 -0.52 -6.55 8.78
N PHE A 159 0.04 -7.69 8.44
CA PHE A 159 0.88 -7.85 7.27
C PHE A 159 0.09 -8.50 6.13
N VAL A 160 0.22 -7.94 4.93
CA VAL A 160 -0.19 -8.57 3.68
C VAL A 160 1.06 -9.00 2.94
N TYR A 161 1.13 -10.29 2.58
CA TYR A 161 2.27 -10.83 1.84
C TYR A 161 1.83 -11.90 0.84
N TRP A 162 2.58 -12.01 -0.26
CA TRP A 162 2.40 -13.07 -1.24
C TRP A 162 3.05 -14.36 -0.75
N LYS A 163 2.39 -15.51 -0.92
CA LYS A 163 3.03 -16.83 -0.71
C LYS A 163 2.27 -17.90 -1.46
N SER A 164 3.00 -18.79 -2.14
CA SER A 164 2.41 -19.94 -2.84
C SER A 164 1.27 -19.58 -3.79
N GLY A 165 1.39 -18.44 -4.50
CA GLY A 165 0.41 -18.03 -5.51
C GLY A 165 -0.81 -17.28 -4.98
N LYS A 166 -0.82 -16.85 -3.71
CA LYS A 166 -1.95 -16.11 -3.12
C LYS A 166 -1.48 -15.10 -2.06
N PHE A 167 -2.35 -14.14 -1.76
CA PHE A 167 -2.15 -13.23 -0.64
C PHE A 167 -2.51 -13.89 0.69
N HIS A 168 -1.75 -13.54 1.71
CA HIS A 168 -1.93 -13.96 3.08
C HIS A 168 -1.98 -12.74 3.98
N TRP A 169 -2.83 -12.83 5.01
CA TRP A 169 -2.93 -11.88 6.10
C TRP A 169 -2.28 -12.46 7.35
N LEU A 170 -1.50 -11.66 8.05
CA LEU A 170 -0.99 -11.98 9.40
C LEU A 170 -1.36 -10.84 10.34
N GLN A 171 -2.25 -11.13 11.28
CA GLN A 171 -2.77 -10.14 12.23
C GLN A 171 -1.65 -9.51 13.08
N GLN A 172 -1.79 -8.22 13.35
CA GLN A 172 -1.12 -7.50 14.41
C GLN A 172 -2.17 -6.72 15.21
N GLU A 173 -1.90 -6.42 16.48
CA GLU A 173 -2.79 -5.71 17.41
C GLU A 173 -2.10 -4.66 18.25
#